data_AF-A0A1F5ECF7-F1
#
_entry.id   AF-A0A1F5ECF7-F1
#
_cell.length_a   1.000
_cell.length_b   1.000
_cell.length_c   1.000
_cell.angle_alpha   90.00
_cell.angle_beta   90.00
_cell.angle_gamma   90.00
#
_symmetry.space_group_name_H-M   'P 1'
#
loop_
_entity.id
_entity.type
_entity.pdbx_description
1 polymer ?
#
loop_
_entity_poly.entity_id
_entity_poly.type
_entity_poly.pdbx_seq_one_letter_code
_entity_poly.pdbx_strand_id
1 'polypeptide(L)'
;MHRIFNTAIAIAVLSLMLGQAGFVTAQEKTNGDQLRVKAREHRTEIDTALTNFRSARGEKRLEKLKVASKRIVSVRTEALNGLIARLAESKKCKNLSEAQLSEIKAAIQSIITKLETQDSDIASSTDLTKAKTAIKEVYTNNKVFAAVIPATNGACLATRLTFLIDGRLNTLVEKIKAAGIETAEIEALMTKAKSSAEAAYTVYLGILQNPAAENVRASFSTAKSHLQTTRQELGAVKSALAKLRADYEQQTKDGS
;
A
#
# COMPACT_ATOMS: atom_id res chain seq x y z
N MET A 1 13.34 -0.16 -41.87
CA MET A 1 12.25 -0.35 -40.88
C MET A 1 12.45 -1.54 -39.95
N HIS A 2 12.88 -2.73 -40.43
CA HIS A 2 13.11 -3.94 -39.59
C HIS A 2 14.02 -3.75 -38.35
N ARG A 3 15.14 -3.02 -38.44
CA ARG A 3 16.05 -2.81 -37.30
C ARG A 3 15.42 -1.98 -36.16
N ILE A 4 14.65 -0.94 -36.48
CA ILE A 4 13.99 -0.08 -35.48
C ILE A 4 12.90 -0.88 -34.74
N PHE A 5 12.21 -1.75 -35.47
CA PHE A 5 11.15 -2.60 -34.97
C PHE A 5 11.65 -3.68 -33.98
N ASN A 6 12.68 -4.44 -34.35
CA ASN A 6 13.28 -5.44 -33.47
C ASN A 6 13.87 -4.80 -32.21
N THR A 7 14.39 -3.58 -32.34
CA THR A 7 14.94 -2.83 -31.20
C THR A 7 13.83 -2.33 -30.26
N ALA A 8 12.71 -1.84 -30.79
CA ALA A 8 11.57 -1.39 -29.98
C ALA A 8 10.95 -2.53 -29.17
N ILE A 9 10.72 -3.71 -29.79
CA ILE A 9 10.15 -4.89 -29.11
C ILE A 9 11.17 -5.55 -28.17
N ALA A 10 12.46 -5.59 -28.53
CA ALA A 10 13.50 -6.10 -27.62
C ALA A 10 13.65 -5.21 -26.38
N ILE A 11 13.67 -3.87 -26.55
CA ILE A 11 13.69 -2.90 -25.44
C ILE A 11 12.43 -3.05 -24.58
N ALA A 12 11.28 -3.33 -25.19
CA ALA A 12 10.00 -3.53 -24.50
C ALA A 12 10.03 -4.71 -23.52
N VAL A 13 10.45 -5.88 -24.02
CA VAL A 13 10.56 -7.10 -23.22
C VAL A 13 11.60 -6.92 -22.11
N LEU A 14 12.74 -6.27 -22.41
CA LEU A 14 13.79 -5.98 -21.44
C LEU A 14 13.32 -4.98 -20.35
N SER A 15 12.53 -3.97 -20.72
CA SER A 15 11.98 -2.95 -19.80
C SER A 15 10.94 -3.51 -18.82
N LEU A 16 10.16 -4.50 -19.27
CA LEU A 16 9.24 -5.28 -18.46
C LEU A 16 9.97 -6.22 -17.48
N MET A 17 11.09 -6.81 -17.91
CA MET A 17 11.95 -7.65 -17.06
C MET A 17 12.68 -6.84 -15.99
N LEU A 18 13.23 -5.66 -16.34
CA LEU A 18 13.94 -4.77 -15.40
C LEU A 18 13.00 -4.10 -14.38
N GLY A 19 11.70 -3.99 -14.68
CA GLY A 19 10.70 -3.43 -13.75
C GLY A 19 10.38 -4.31 -12.53
N GLN A 20 10.81 -5.58 -12.53
CA GLN A 20 10.58 -6.54 -11.44
C GLN A 20 11.76 -6.70 -10.48
N ALA A 21 12.95 -6.20 -10.81
CA ALA A 21 14.10 -6.24 -9.91
C ALA A 21 14.01 -5.14 -8.84
N GLY A 22 13.25 -5.42 -7.78
CA GLY A 22 13.27 -4.63 -6.56
C GLY A 22 14.64 -4.72 -5.88
N PHE A 23 15.61 -3.94 -6.34
CA PHE A 23 16.83 -3.67 -5.58
C PHE A 23 16.45 -2.87 -4.34
N VAL A 24 16.30 -3.56 -3.21
CA VAL A 24 16.30 -2.93 -1.90
C VAL A 24 17.68 -2.30 -1.74
N THR A 25 17.71 -0.98 -1.73
CA THR A 25 18.96 -0.23 -1.58
C THR A 25 19.53 -0.45 -0.17
N ALA A 26 20.86 -0.36 -0.01
CA ALA A 26 21.50 -0.46 1.32
C ALA A 26 20.88 0.51 2.34
N GLN A 27 20.49 1.72 1.88
CA GLN A 27 19.80 2.73 2.68
C GLN A 27 18.38 2.30 3.13
N GLU A 28 17.63 1.57 2.30
CA GLU A 28 16.35 0.96 2.70
C GLU A 28 16.55 -0.16 3.73
N LYS A 29 17.68 -0.87 3.69
CA LYS A 29 18.04 -1.90 4.66
C LYS A 29 18.39 -1.29 6.03
N THR A 30 19.21 -0.24 6.06
CA THR A 30 19.59 0.49 7.28
C THR A 30 18.38 1.17 7.94
N ASN A 31 17.51 1.81 7.15
CA ASN A 31 16.26 2.37 7.65
C ASN A 31 15.31 1.28 8.18
N GLY A 32 15.30 0.11 7.55
CA GLY A 32 14.52 -1.05 8.00
C GLY A 32 14.96 -1.60 9.36
N ASP A 33 16.26 -1.67 9.62
CA ASP A 33 16.80 -2.16 10.89
C ASP A 33 16.59 -1.16 12.04
N GLN A 34 16.76 0.14 11.80
CA GLN A 34 16.42 1.18 12.79
C GLN A 34 14.93 1.20 13.13
N LEU A 35 14.05 1.01 12.15
CA LEU A 35 12.59 0.89 12.38
C LEU A 35 12.24 -0.35 13.19
N ARG A 36 12.97 -1.46 13.03
CA ARG A 36 12.78 -2.69 13.80
C ARG A 36 13.21 -2.56 15.25
N VAL A 37 14.30 -1.85 15.52
CA VAL A 37 14.75 -1.53 16.89
C VAL A 37 13.72 -0.65 17.60
N LYS A 38 13.31 0.46 16.98
CA LYS A 38 12.26 1.33 17.53
C LYS A 38 10.94 0.59 17.77
N ALA A 39 10.52 -0.27 16.84
CA ALA A 39 9.30 -1.07 17.02
C ALA A 39 9.40 -2.08 18.19
N ARG A 40 10.58 -2.64 18.46
CA ARG A 40 10.82 -3.51 19.63
C ARG A 40 10.78 -2.71 20.93
N GLU A 41 11.43 -1.56 20.98
CA GLU A 41 11.42 -0.66 22.15
C GLU A 41 9.99 -0.21 22.49
N HIS A 42 9.24 0.28 21.50
CA HIS A 42 7.83 0.65 21.68
C HIS A 42 6.97 -0.51 22.19
N ARG A 43 7.23 -1.73 21.72
CA ARG A 43 6.50 -2.92 22.19
C ARG A 43 6.82 -3.23 23.64
N THR A 44 8.10 -3.27 24.02
CA THR A 44 8.54 -3.51 25.39
C THR A 44 7.93 -2.48 26.34
N GLU A 45 7.96 -1.20 25.98
CA GLU A 45 7.40 -0.14 26.83
C GLU A 45 5.87 -0.24 27.00
N ILE A 46 5.14 -0.59 25.93
CA ILE A 46 3.69 -0.86 26.02
C ILE A 46 3.44 -2.07 26.93
N ASP A 47 4.20 -3.15 26.76
CA ASP A 47 4.04 -4.38 27.55
C ASP A 47 4.34 -4.13 29.04
N THR A 48 5.38 -3.35 29.35
CA THR A 48 5.69 -2.91 30.71
C THR A 48 4.56 -2.05 31.29
N ALA A 49 4.04 -1.06 30.55
CA ALA A 49 2.97 -0.20 31.04
C ALA A 49 1.66 -0.98 31.29
N LEU A 50 1.32 -1.92 30.41
CA LEU A 50 0.17 -2.81 30.59
C LEU A 50 0.36 -3.78 31.77
N THR A 51 1.57 -4.29 31.97
CA THR A 51 1.90 -5.14 33.13
C THR A 51 1.73 -4.35 34.43
N ASN A 52 2.26 -3.12 34.48
CA ASN A 52 2.10 -2.23 35.63
C ASN A 52 0.62 -1.93 35.93
N PHE A 53 -0.20 -1.72 34.91
CA PHE A 53 -1.65 -1.57 35.07
C PHE A 53 -2.32 -2.84 35.62
N ARG A 54 -1.98 -4.02 35.09
CA ARG A 54 -2.55 -5.30 35.53
C ARG A 54 -2.20 -5.61 36.98
N SER A 55 -1.00 -5.27 37.40
CA SER A 55 -0.50 -5.45 38.77
C SER A 55 -1.01 -4.38 39.76
N ALA A 56 -1.51 -3.25 39.27
CA ALA A 56 -2.02 -2.16 40.12
C ALA A 56 -3.36 -2.49 40.80
N ARG A 57 -3.55 -1.95 42.01
CA ARG A 57 -4.72 -2.11 42.87
C ARG A 57 -5.30 -0.74 43.27
N GLY A 58 -6.59 -0.71 43.58
CA GLY A 58 -7.28 0.50 44.04
C GLY A 58 -7.15 1.67 43.07
N GLU A 59 -7.03 2.88 43.62
CA GLU A 59 -6.98 4.15 42.87
C GLU A 59 -5.77 4.23 41.92
N LYS A 60 -4.65 3.60 42.26
CA LYS A 60 -3.45 3.52 41.40
C LYS A 60 -3.74 2.84 40.06
N ARG A 61 -4.79 2.03 39.97
CA ARG A 61 -5.14 1.31 38.75
C ARG A 61 -5.57 2.24 37.62
N LEU A 62 -6.30 3.31 37.92
CA LEU A 62 -6.68 4.32 36.92
C LEU A 62 -5.46 5.10 36.45
N GLU A 63 -4.60 5.53 37.37
CA GLU A 63 -3.35 6.22 37.04
C GLU A 63 -2.46 5.38 36.11
N LYS A 64 -2.24 4.10 36.44
CA LYS A 64 -1.44 3.20 35.57
C LYS A 64 -2.11 2.91 34.23
N LEU A 65 -3.44 2.91 34.15
CA LEU A 65 -4.15 2.80 32.89
C LEU A 65 -3.93 4.03 32.00
N LYS A 66 -3.95 5.24 32.57
CA LYS A 66 -3.67 6.48 31.84
C LYS A 66 -2.25 6.49 31.28
N VAL A 67 -1.26 6.03 32.05
CA VAL A 67 0.12 5.88 31.58
C VAL A 67 0.21 4.89 30.41
N ALA A 68 -0.45 3.73 30.53
CA ALA A 68 -0.49 2.73 29.45
C ALA A 68 -1.17 3.28 28.19
N SER A 69 -2.31 3.96 28.34
CA SER A 69 -3.05 4.61 27.25
C SER A 69 -2.16 5.59 26.48
N LYS A 70 -1.53 6.53 27.19
CA LYS A 70 -0.66 7.53 26.59
C LYS A 70 0.43 6.89 25.74
N ARG A 71 1.06 5.81 26.22
CA ARG A 71 2.10 5.10 25.44
C ARG A 71 1.52 4.41 24.21
N ILE A 72 0.38 3.74 24.36
CA ILE A 72 -0.33 3.03 23.29
C ILE A 72 -0.75 3.99 22.15
N VAL A 73 -1.23 5.18 22.51
CA VAL A 73 -1.61 6.23 21.57
C VAL A 73 -0.37 6.83 20.90
N SER A 74 0.65 7.22 21.67
CA SER A 74 1.92 7.78 21.14
C SER A 74 2.54 6.90 20.06
N VAL A 75 2.67 5.60 20.32
CA VAL A 75 3.27 4.66 19.36
C VAL A 75 2.46 4.59 18.06
N ARG A 76 1.13 4.70 18.14
CA ARG A 76 0.26 4.68 16.95
C ARG A 76 0.34 6.00 16.18
N THR A 77 0.26 7.14 16.85
CA THR A 77 0.35 8.45 16.21
C THR A 77 1.73 8.65 15.59
N GLU A 78 2.82 8.25 16.25
CA GLU A 78 4.16 8.22 15.67
C GLU A 78 4.24 7.36 14.41
N ALA A 79 3.64 6.16 14.44
CA ALA A 79 3.61 5.28 13.27
C ALA A 79 2.83 5.89 12.09
N LEU A 80 1.70 6.55 12.36
CA LEU A 80 0.87 7.21 11.36
C LEU A 80 1.54 8.47 10.79
N ASN A 81 2.15 9.30 11.64
CA ASN A 81 2.94 10.46 11.22
C ASN A 81 4.14 10.03 10.36
N GLY A 82 4.87 8.99 10.80
CA GLY A 82 5.95 8.42 10.00
C GLY A 82 5.48 7.78 8.70
N LEU A 83 4.24 7.29 8.62
CA LEU A 83 3.62 6.83 7.38
C LEU A 83 3.35 8.03 6.45
N ILE A 84 2.74 9.11 6.96
CA ILE A 84 2.49 10.35 6.19
C ILE A 84 3.78 10.92 5.60
N ALA A 85 4.85 11.03 6.40
CA ALA A 85 6.15 11.52 5.93
C ALA A 85 6.69 10.65 4.77
N ARG A 86 6.64 9.33 4.94
CA ARG A 86 7.10 8.38 3.91
C ARG A 86 6.23 8.34 2.66
N LEU A 87 4.97 8.75 2.71
CA LEU A 87 4.13 8.81 1.50
C LEU A 87 4.70 9.78 0.47
N ALA A 88 5.25 10.92 0.92
CA ALA A 88 5.85 11.92 0.04
C ALA A 88 7.23 11.49 -0.51
N GLU A 89 7.98 10.69 0.25
CA GLU A 89 9.38 10.37 -0.06
C GLU A 89 9.60 8.96 -0.62
N SER A 90 8.65 8.05 -0.43
CA SER A 90 8.89 6.64 -0.75
C SER A 90 8.77 6.34 -2.24
N LYS A 91 9.75 5.59 -2.76
CA LYS A 91 9.70 5.01 -4.11
C LYS A 91 8.47 4.13 -4.34
N LYS A 92 7.83 3.64 -3.28
CA LYS A 92 6.62 2.80 -3.35
C LYS A 92 5.36 3.62 -3.64
N CYS A 93 5.28 4.85 -3.14
CA CYS A 93 4.10 5.70 -3.26
C CYS A 93 4.31 6.90 -4.20
N LYS A 94 5.50 7.05 -4.79
CA LYS A 94 5.86 8.16 -5.70
C LYS A 94 4.94 8.37 -6.92
N ASN A 95 4.09 7.39 -7.24
CA ASN A 95 3.19 7.44 -8.39
C ASN A 95 1.76 7.85 -8.00
N LEU A 96 1.48 8.13 -6.72
CA LEU A 96 0.21 8.72 -6.30
C LEU A 96 0.03 10.07 -6.97
N SER A 97 -1.16 10.34 -7.50
CA SER A 97 -1.52 11.71 -7.88
C SER A 97 -1.63 12.59 -6.64
N GLU A 98 -1.56 13.91 -6.82
CA GLU A 98 -1.73 14.86 -5.71
C GLU A 98 -3.06 14.66 -4.98
N ALA A 99 -4.14 14.39 -5.72
CA ALA A 99 -5.45 14.08 -5.17
C ALA A 99 -5.42 12.81 -4.30
N GLN A 100 -4.86 11.71 -4.82
CA GLN A 100 -4.76 10.45 -4.08
C GLN A 100 -3.87 10.58 -2.82
N LEU A 101 -2.76 11.33 -2.93
CA LEU A 101 -1.89 11.63 -1.81
C LEU A 101 -2.66 12.41 -0.73
N SER A 102 -3.43 13.41 -1.13
CA SER A 102 -4.27 14.21 -0.23
C SER A 102 -5.33 13.35 0.48
N GLU A 103 -6.05 12.50 -0.26
CA GLU A 103 -7.07 11.59 0.28
C GLU A 103 -6.50 10.64 1.34
N ILE A 104 -5.38 9.98 1.03
CA ILE A 104 -4.73 9.05 1.96
C ILE A 104 -4.25 9.79 3.20
N LYS A 105 -3.63 10.98 3.04
CA LYS A 105 -3.19 11.80 4.17
C LYS A 105 -4.36 12.22 5.05
N ALA A 106 -5.46 12.68 4.45
CA ALA A 106 -6.66 13.09 5.18
C ALA A 106 -7.26 11.91 5.97
N ALA A 107 -7.34 10.71 5.37
CA ALA A 107 -7.81 9.51 6.06
C ALA A 107 -6.92 9.15 7.26
N ILE A 108 -5.60 9.18 7.10
CA ILE A 108 -4.66 8.92 8.20
C ILE A 108 -4.77 10.00 9.29
N GLN A 109 -4.89 11.27 8.91
CA GLN A 109 -5.01 12.39 9.85
C GLN A 109 -6.30 12.32 10.68
N SER A 110 -7.40 11.85 10.07
CA SER A 110 -8.66 11.60 10.79
C SER A 110 -8.45 10.57 11.91
N ILE A 111 -7.65 9.53 11.67
CA ILE A 111 -7.35 8.49 12.66
C ILE A 111 -6.42 9.02 13.75
N ILE A 112 -5.42 9.84 13.41
CA ILE A 112 -4.56 10.53 14.39
C ILE A 112 -5.44 11.37 15.33
N THR A 113 -6.34 12.17 14.77
CA THR A 113 -7.24 13.03 15.56
C THR A 113 -8.11 12.21 16.50
N LYS A 114 -8.69 11.08 16.03
CA LYS A 114 -9.47 10.16 16.89
C LYS A 114 -8.64 9.58 18.03
N LEU A 115 -7.39 9.21 17.77
CA LEU A 115 -6.48 8.68 18.79
C LEU A 115 -6.14 9.74 19.84
N GLU A 116 -5.93 10.99 19.43
CA GLU A 116 -5.65 12.12 20.34
C GLU A 116 -6.85 12.49 21.20
N THR A 117 -8.06 12.50 20.62
CA THR A 117 -9.31 12.67 21.39
C THR A 117 -9.47 11.56 22.43
N GLN A 118 -9.27 10.30 22.03
CA GLN A 118 -9.35 9.17 22.96
C GLN A 118 -8.31 9.26 24.10
N ASP A 119 -7.10 9.75 23.83
CA ASP A 119 -6.11 9.97 24.88
C ASP A 119 -6.54 11.07 25.86
N SER A 120 -7.08 12.17 25.34
CA SER A 120 -7.63 13.26 26.17
C SER A 120 -8.80 12.79 27.05
N ASP A 121 -9.71 11.99 26.50
CA ASP A 121 -10.84 11.42 27.23
C ASP A 121 -10.37 10.46 28.34
N ILE A 122 -9.36 9.63 28.06
CA ILE A 122 -8.78 8.73 29.07
C ILE A 122 -8.02 9.53 30.14
N ALA A 123 -7.26 10.54 29.74
CA ALA A 123 -6.49 11.39 30.66
C ALA A 123 -7.39 12.16 31.63
N SER A 124 -8.53 12.66 31.16
CA SER A 124 -9.52 13.38 31.97
C SER A 124 -10.47 12.46 32.75
N SER A 125 -10.60 11.19 32.37
CA SER A 125 -11.50 10.25 33.05
C SER A 125 -11.17 10.07 34.54
N THR A 126 -12.19 10.14 35.38
CA THR A 126 -12.17 9.74 36.80
C THR A 126 -12.71 8.33 37.02
N ASP A 127 -13.19 7.68 35.96
CA ASP A 127 -13.85 6.37 35.98
C ASP A 127 -12.98 5.32 35.28
N LEU A 128 -12.56 4.32 36.05
CA LEU A 128 -11.75 3.21 35.56
C LEU A 128 -12.46 2.37 34.49
N THR A 129 -13.78 2.20 34.59
CA THR A 129 -14.57 1.44 33.60
C THR A 129 -14.62 2.18 32.29
N LYS A 130 -14.90 3.49 32.31
CA LYS A 130 -14.87 4.32 31.09
C LYS A 130 -13.50 4.33 30.44
N ALA A 131 -12.44 4.49 31.23
CA ALA A 131 -11.06 4.46 30.73
C ALA A 131 -10.69 3.11 30.10
N LYS A 132 -11.17 1.98 30.65
CA LYS A 132 -10.98 0.64 30.07
C LYS A 132 -11.72 0.45 28.74
N THR A 133 -12.91 1.03 28.60
CA THR A 133 -13.66 0.99 27.34
C THR A 133 -12.94 1.81 26.28
N ALA A 134 -12.57 3.05 26.59
CA ALA A 134 -11.87 3.93 25.66
C ALA A 134 -10.52 3.34 25.18
N ILE A 135 -9.72 2.75 26.08
CA ILE A 135 -8.46 2.11 25.65
C ILE A 135 -8.71 0.90 24.74
N LYS A 136 -9.81 0.15 24.93
CA LYS A 136 -10.18 -0.96 24.04
C LYS A 136 -10.51 -0.44 22.64
N GLU A 137 -11.23 0.67 22.56
CA GLU A 137 -11.57 1.34 21.30
C GLU A 137 -10.34 1.84 20.54
N VAL A 138 -9.27 2.27 21.24
CA VAL A 138 -7.97 2.59 20.61
C VAL A 138 -7.42 1.42 19.78
N TYR A 139 -7.67 0.17 20.20
CA TYR A 139 -7.28 -1.03 19.44
C TYR A 139 -8.32 -1.41 18.39
N THR A 140 -9.61 -1.43 18.75
CA THR A 140 -10.65 -2.01 17.89
C THR A 140 -11.12 -1.07 16.78
N ASN A 141 -11.11 0.24 17.00
CA ASN A 141 -11.71 1.20 16.07
C ASN A 141 -10.68 1.82 15.13
N ASN A 142 -9.41 1.92 15.55
CA ASN A 142 -8.38 2.55 14.72
C ASN A 142 -7.54 1.54 13.92
N LYS A 143 -7.45 0.28 14.38
CA LYS A 143 -6.70 -0.85 13.75
C LYS A 143 -5.43 -0.45 12.97
N VAL A 144 -4.60 0.45 13.51
CA VAL A 144 -3.47 1.08 12.80
C VAL A 144 -2.54 0.08 12.12
N PHE A 145 -2.07 -0.92 12.86
CA PHE A 145 -1.12 -1.91 12.35
C PHE A 145 -1.78 -3.03 11.55
N ALA A 146 -3.07 -3.29 11.77
CA ALA A 146 -3.79 -4.39 11.13
C ALA A 146 -4.54 -3.97 9.85
N ALA A 147 -4.90 -2.70 9.73
CA ALA A 147 -5.70 -2.17 8.63
C ALA A 147 -5.03 -0.97 7.95
N VAL A 148 -4.71 0.10 8.70
CA VAL A 148 -4.28 1.37 8.10
C VAL A 148 -2.97 1.22 7.34
N ILE A 149 -1.90 0.74 8.00
CA ILE A 149 -0.59 0.57 7.35
C ILE A 149 -0.65 -0.40 6.16
N PRO A 150 -1.25 -1.60 6.27
CA PRO A 150 -1.41 -2.49 5.12
C PRO A 150 -2.22 -1.88 3.97
N ALA A 151 -3.32 -1.17 4.27
CA ALA A 151 -4.17 -0.57 3.25
C ALA A 151 -3.45 0.55 2.49
N THR A 152 -2.69 1.40 3.19
CA THR A 152 -1.85 2.42 2.53
C THR A 152 -0.84 1.81 1.57
N ASN A 153 -0.14 0.75 2.00
CA ASN A 153 0.80 0.04 1.13
C ASN A 153 0.11 -0.59 -0.08
N GLY A 154 -1.09 -1.15 0.13
CA GLY A 154 -1.92 -1.71 -0.93
C GLY A 154 -2.36 -0.66 -1.96
N ALA A 155 -2.83 0.51 -1.49
CA ALA A 155 -3.19 1.64 -2.34
C ALA A 155 -1.99 2.12 -3.18
N CYS A 156 -0.82 2.31 -2.57
CA CYS A 156 0.39 2.68 -3.32
C CYS A 156 0.78 1.64 -4.38
N LEU A 157 0.64 0.34 -4.08
CA LEU A 157 0.92 -0.72 -5.03
C LEU A 157 -0.07 -0.69 -6.21
N ALA A 158 -1.36 -0.55 -5.91
CA ALA A 158 -2.41 -0.44 -6.92
C ALA A 158 -2.14 0.73 -7.89
N THR A 159 -1.83 1.92 -7.35
CA THR A 159 -1.49 3.08 -8.19
C THR A 159 -0.18 2.91 -8.95
N ARG A 160 0.80 2.20 -8.38
CA ARG A 160 2.03 1.89 -9.12
C ARG A 160 1.74 1.02 -10.35
N LEU A 161 0.79 0.11 -10.26
CA LEU A 161 0.38 -0.75 -11.38
C LEU A 161 -0.38 0.07 -12.44
N THR A 162 -1.30 0.95 -12.06
CA THR A 162 -1.97 1.84 -13.02
C THR A 162 -0.97 2.73 -13.75
N PHE A 163 -0.02 3.33 -13.04
CA PHE A 163 1.06 4.12 -13.65
C PHE A 163 1.93 3.29 -14.62
N LEU A 164 2.24 2.03 -14.29
CA LEU A 164 3.01 1.17 -15.19
C LEU A 164 2.25 0.91 -16.49
N ILE A 165 0.92 0.76 -16.40
CA ILE A 165 0.04 0.53 -17.55
C ILE A 165 -0.06 1.81 -18.40
N ASP A 166 -0.47 2.92 -17.79
CA ASP A 166 -0.70 4.20 -18.49
C ASP A 166 0.58 4.84 -19.04
N GLY A 167 1.70 4.64 -18.35
CA GLY A 167 2.99 5.15 -18.79
C GLY A 167 3.69 4.16 -19.71
N ARG A 168 4.38 3.18 -19.11
CA ARG A 168 5.36 2.38 -19.83
C ARG A 168 4.74 1.45 -20.87
N LEU A 169 3.61 0.81 -20.54
CA LEU A 169 2.96 -0.12 -21.45
C LEU A 169 2.19 0.60 -22.54
N ASN A 170 1.49 1.69 -22.23
CA ASN A 170 0.77 2.45 -23.26
C ASN A 170 1.73 3.05 -24.30
N THR A 171 2.81 3.71 -23.87
CA THR A 171 3.84 4.21 -24.81
C THR A 171 4.46 3.11 -25.67
N LEU A 172 4.57 1.90 -25.13
CA LEU A 172 5.04 0.76 -25.91
C LEU A 172 4.02 0.36 -26.98
N VAL A 173 2.76 0.20 -26.60
CA VAL A 173 1.67 -0.16 -27.53
C VAL A 173 1.55 0.88 -28.64
N GLU A 174 1.65 2.17 -28.32
CA GLU A 174 1.64 3.25 -29.32
C GLU A 174 2.76 3.11 -30.36
N LYS A 175 3.98 2.73 -29.95
CA LYS A 175 5.09 2.46 -30.87
C LYS A 175 4.83 1.26 -31.75
N ILE A 176 4.22 0.22 -31.20
CA ILE A 176 3.85 -0.99 -31.93
C ILE A 176 2.77 -0.67 -32.98
N LYS A 177 1.74 0.09 -32.60
CA LYS A 177 0.70 0.59 -33.52
C LYS A 177 1.27 1.44 -34.64
N ALA A 178 2.19 2.35 -34.32
CA ALA A 178 2.83 3.21 -35.32
C ALA A 178 3.63 2.41 -36.36
N ALA A 179 4.03 1.17 -36.02
CA ALA A 179 4.65 0.23 -36.94
C ALA A 179 3.65 -0.60 -37.75
N GLY A 180 2.34 -0.33 -37.63
CA GLY A 180 1.28 -1.01 -38.38
C GLY A 180 0.89 -2.39 -37.84
N ILE A 181 1.34 -2.78 -36.63
CA ILE A 181 0.91 -4.04 -36.02
C ILE A 181 -0.42 -3.85 -35.28
N GLU A 182 -1.28 -4.85 -35.37
CA GLU A 182 -2.48 -4.97 -34.58
C GLU A 182 -2.16 -5.20 -33.08
N THR A 183 -2.74 -4.37 -32.21
CA THR A 183 -2.52 -4.41 -30.75
C THR A 183 -3.81 -4.56 -29.94
N ALA A 184 -4.95 -4.80 -30.59
CA ALA A 184 -6.27 -4.80 -29.96
C ALA A 184 -6.37 -5.74 -28.75
N GLU A 185 -5.80 -6.95 -28.85
CA GLU A 185 -5.76 -7.91 -27.74
C GLU A 185 -4.98 -7.36 -26.53
N ILE A 186 -3.79 -6.78 -26.77
CA ILE A 186 -2.93 -6.23 -25.71
C ILE A 186 -3.62 -5.06 -25.00
N GLU A 187 -4.27 -4.17 -25.75
CA GLU A 187 -5.00 -3.04 -25.19
C GLU A 187 -6.19 -3.47 -24.35
N ALA A 188 -6.92 -4.50 -24.78
CA ALA A 188 -8.03 -5.05 -24.02
C ALA A 188 -7.54 -5.63 -22.68
N LEU A 189 -6.43 -6.37 -22.68
CA LEU A 189 -5.82 -6.91 -21.47
C LEU A 189 -5.29 -5.80 -20.55
N MET A 190 -4.64 -4.76 -21.10
CA MET A 190 -4.19 -3.59 -20.35
C MET A 190 -5.36 -2.84 -19.69
N THR A 191 -6.47 -2.68 -20.41
CA THR A 191 -7.68 -2.04 -19.88
C THR A 191 -8.25 -2.82 -18.69
N LYS A 192 -8.35 -4.15 -18.80
CA LYS A 192 -8.80 -5.04 -17.71
C LYS A 192 -7.86 -4.98 -16.51
N ALA A 193 -6.55 -5.01 -16.75
CA ALA A 193 -5.54 -4.89 -15.71
C ALA A 193 -5.66 -3.55 -14.96
N LYS A 194 -5.83 -2.44 -15.70
CA LYS A 194 -5.98 -1.10 -15.14
C LYS A 194 -7.22 -1.01 -14.27
N SER A 195 -8.38 -1.40 -14.80
CA SER A 195 -9.65 -1.38 -14.07
C SER A 195 -9.58 -2.20 -12.78
N SER A 196 -8.93 -3.37 -12.81
CA SER A 196 -8.72 -4.18 -11.60
C SER A 196 -7.78 -3.48 -10.60
N ALA A 197 -6.71 -2.83 -11.06
CA ALA A 197 -5.82 -2.08 -10.17
C ALA A 197 -6.53 -0.89 -9.52
N GLU A 198 -7.34 -0.15 -10.29
CA GLU A 198 -8.16 0.96 -9.78
C GLU A 198 -9.21 0.48 -8.76
N ALA A 199 -9.86 -0.66 -9.03
CA ALA A 199 -10.78 -1.28 -8.08
C ALA A 199 -10.07 -1.66 -6.77
N ALA A 200 -8.85 -2.20 -6.84
CA ALA A 200 -8.05 -2.47 -5.65
C ALA A 200 -7.73 -1.19 -4.85
N TYR A 201 -7.33 -0.11 -5.55
CA TYR A 201 -7.08 1.19 -4.91
C TYR A 201 -8.31 1.69 -4.16
N THR A 202 -9.49 1.67 -4.80
CA THR A 202 -10.74 2.13 -4.20
C THR A 202 -11.10 1.33 -2.94
N VAL A 203 -10.93 0.01 -2.96
CA VAL A 203 -11.20 -0.83 -1.77
C VAL A 203 -10.20 -0.52 -0.65
N TYR A 204 -8.92 -0.32 -0.97
CA TYR A 204 -7.92 0.08 0.05
C TYR A 204 -8.22 1.46 0.63
N LEU A 205 -8.65 2.42 -0.17
CA LEU A 205 -9.07 3.74 0.30
C LEU A 205 -10.28 3.64 1.24
N GLY A 206 -11.26 2.81 0.92
CA GLY A 206 -12.40 2.54 1.81
C GLY A 206 -11.98 1.95 3.17
N ILE A 207 -10.97 1.05 3.18
CA ILE A 207 -10.40 0.53 4.44
C ILE A 207 -9.70 1.64 5.24
N LEU A 208 -9.01 2.58 4.58
CA LEU A 208 -8.36 3.71 5.24
C LEU A 208 -9.38 4.66 5.87
N GLN A 209 -10.50 4.91 5.19
CA GLN A 209 -11.57 5.77 5.68
C GLN A 209 -12.33 5.14 6.85
N ASN A 210 -12.44 3.81 6.87
CA ASN A 210 -13.11 3.06 7.95
C ASN A 210 -12.37 1.78 8.36
N PRO A 211 -11.25 1.89 9.11
CA PRO A 211 -10.44 0.73 9.51
C PRO A 211 -11.14 -0.14 10.58
N ALA A 212 -12.20 0.36 11.20
CA ALA A 212 -12.97 -0.37 12.20
C ALA A 212 -13.95 -1.39 11.58
N ALA A 213 -14.37 -1.19 10.33
CA ALA A 213 -15.54 -1.87 9.78
C ALA A 213 -15.49 -3.40 9.95
N GLU A 214 -16.65 -3.99 10.21
CA GLU A 214 -16.76 -5.44 10.46
C GLU A 214 -16.27 -6.26 9.27
N ASN A 215 -16.51 -5.76 8.07
CA ASN A 215 -16.12 -6.37 6.80
C ASN A 215 -14.69 -6.01 6.35
N VAL A 216 -13.84 -5.37 7.17
CA VAL A 216 -12.47 -4.98 6.76
C VAL A 216 -11.66 -6.19 6.26
N ARG A 217 -11.79 -7.35 6.91
CA ARG A 217 -11.07 -8.56 6.48
C ARG A 217 -11.53 -9.04 5.10
N ALA A 218 -12.84 -9.00 4.84
CA ALA A 218 -13.39 -9.32 3.53
C ALA A 218 -12.92 -8.30 2.48
N SER A 219 -12.91 -7.01 2.83
CA SER A 219 -12.42 -5.93 1.97
C SER A 219 -10.94 -6.13 1.58
N PHE A 220 -10.08 -6.53 2.51
CA PHE A 220 -8.70 -6.92 2.18
C PHE A 220 -8.62 -8.09 1.21
N SER A 221 -9.49 -9.10 1.37
CA SER A 221 -9.57 -10.23 0.45
C SER A 221 -9.99 -9.80 -0.96
N THR A 222 -11.00 -8.93 -1.05
CA THR A 222 -11.47 -8.35 -2.31
C THR A 222 -10.37 -7.55 -3.00
N ALA A 223 -9.72 -6.62 -2.29
CA ALA A 223 -8.61 -5.83 -2.84
C ALA A 223 -7.45 -6.72 -3.32
N LYS A 224 -7.12 -7.78 -2.57
CA LYS A 224 -6.08 -8.74 -2.98
C LYS A 224 -6.48 -9.53 -4.23
N SER A 225 -7.75 -9.91 -4.35
CA SER A 225 -8.28 -10.57 -5.54
C SER A 225 -8.13 -9.69 -6.77
N HIS A 226 -8.49 -8.40 -6.67
CA HIS A 226 -8.27 -7.43 -7.75
C HIS A 226 -6.78 -7.28 -8.14
N LEU A 227 -5.86 -7.25 -7.16
CA LEU A 227 -4.41 -7.25 -7.45
C LEU A 227 -3.94 -8.55 -8.12
N GLN A 228 -4.52 -9.71 -7.76
CA GLN A 228 -4.22 -10.98 -8.41
C GLN A 228 -4.71 -10.99 -9.85
N THR A 229 -5.92 -10.52 -10.13
CA THR A 229 -6.43 -10.33 -11.50
C THR A 229 -5.52 -9.39 -12.28
N THR A 230 -5.16 -8.24 -11.72
CA THR A 230 -4.20 -7.30 -12.35
C THR A 230 -2.91 -8.02 -12.75
N ARG A 231 -2.35 -8.84 -11.86
CA ARG A 231 -1.12 -9.61 -12.14
C ARG A 231 -1.32 -10.63 -13.25
N GLN A 232 -2.45 -11.33 -13.27
CA GLN A 232 -2.78 -12.30 -14.32
C GLN A 232 -2.89 -11.62 -15.68
N GLU A 233 -3.63 -10.51 -15.77
CA GLU A 233 -3.80 -9.74 -16.99
C GLU A 233 -2.48 -9.15 -17.49
N LEU A 234 -1.63 -8.61 -16.61
CA LEU A 234 -0.27 -8.17 -16.98
C LEU A 234 0.62 -9.33 -17.44
N GLY A 235 0.41 -10.53 -16.89
CA GLY A 235 1.05 -11.75 -17.37
C GLY A 235 0.62 -12.11 -18.79
N ALA A 236 -0.68 -12.00 -19.09
CA ALA A 236 -1.23 -12.20 -20.43
C ALA A 236 -0.70 -11.15 -21.41
N VAL A 237 -0.64 -9.87 -21.04
CA VAL A 237 0.00 -8.80 -21.83
C VAL A 237 1.43 -9.17 -22.20
N LYS A 238 2.20 -9.64 -21.22
CA LYS A 238 3.59 -10.07 -21.44
C LYS A 238 3.66 -11.22 -22.46
N SER A 239 2.81 -12.23 -22.33
CA SER A 239 2.76 -13.37 -23.24
C SER A 239 2.34 -12.95 -24.66
N ALA A 240 1.34 -12.08 -24.79
CA ALA A 240 0.89 -11.55 -26.08
C ALA A 240 2.00 -10.73 -26.77
N LEU A 241 2.70 -9.88 -26.04
CA LEU A 241 3.88 -9.15 -26.55
C LEU A 241 5.00 -10.10 -27.01
N ALA A 242 5.25 -11.19 -26.27
CA ALA A 242 6.25 -12.18 -26.65
C ALA A 242 5.86 -12.95 -27.92
N LYS A 243 4.57 -13.26 -28.08
CA LYS A 243 4.05 -13.89 -29.30
C LYS A 243 4.19 -12.97 -30.51
N LEU A 244 3.76 -11.70 -30.40
CA LEU A 244 3.96 -10.71 -31.47
C LEU A 244 5.41 -10.59 -31.91
N ARG A 245 6.35 -10.66 -30.94
CA ARG A 245 7.77 -10.67 -31.25
C ARG A 245 8.17 -11.89 -32.08
N ALA A 246 7.79 -13.08 -31.64
CA ALA A 246 8.15 -14.34 -32.31
C ALA A 246 7.55 -14.42 -33.71
N ASP A 247 6.27 -14.04 -33.87
CA ASP A 247 5.57 -14.04 -35.16
C ASP A 247 6.25 -13.08 -36.15
N TYR A 248 6.69 -11.91 -35.69
CA TYR A 248 7.45 -10.99 -36.52
C TYR A 248 8.83 -11.51 -36.89
N GLU A 249 9.60 -12.03 -35.93
CA GLU A 249 10.92 -12.62 -36.19
C GLU A 249 10.82 -13.74 -37.23
N GLN A 250 9.74 -14.54 -37.22
CA GLN A 250 9.48 -15.59 -38.19
C GLN A 250 9.13 -15.04 -39.59
N GLN A 251 8.19 -14.08 -39.68
CA GLN A 251 7.85 -13.43 -40.95
C GLN A 251 9.06 -12.77 -41.63
N THR A 252 10.00 -12.22 -40.86
CA THR A 252 11.22 -11.64 -41.42
C THR A 252 12.23 -12.65 -41.94
N LYS A 253 12.17 -13.91 -41.49
CA LYS A 253 13.03 -15.00 -41.99
C LYS A 253 12.45 -15.65 -43.24
N ASP A 254 11.13 -15.77 -43.31
CA ASP A 254 10.44 -16.45 -44.43
C ASP A 254 10.30 -15.53 -45.66
N GLY A 255 10.42 -14.21 -45.49
CA GLY A 255 10.36 -13.21 -46.56
C GLY A 255 11.71 -12.73 -47.11
N SER A 256 12.82 -13.37 -46.71
CA SER A 256 14.21 -13.09 -47.14
C SER A 256 14.86 -14.32 -47.73
#